data_AF-A0A7C4BP00-F1
#
_entry.id   AF-A0A7C4BP00-F1
#
_cell.length_a   1.000
_cell.length_b   1.000
_cell.length_c   1.000
_cell.angle_alpha   90.00
_cell.angle_beta   90.00
_cell.angle_gamma   90.00
#
_symmetry.space_group_name_H-M   'P 1'
#
loop_
_entity.id
_entity.type
_entity.pdbx_description
1 polymer ?
#
loop_
_entity_poly.entity_id
_entity_poly.type
_entity_poly.pdbx_seq_one_letter_code
_entity_poly.pdbx_strand_id
1 'polypeptide(L)'
;DASSLATAADSFAAVEQRVEKEKRLTWQELMKYLESDWAGADGERTRLMMKNIKRFGSGDSRADEWAKKISQTFTEFVKEKPTPNGHNMIPGLFSWAAVIGFGKALGATPDGRHAGDPVSHGPNPTPGFNEGYSGTPTQMVKAVAEVQCGYGNTAPLQLDLDPGMGKTKEDLDKVEALMKAHFDLGGTMININVLDKATILEAQKDPQKYPDLIVRVTGFSAYFASLSPELRQFVVDRIVDGD
;
A
#
# COMPACT_ATOMS: atom_id res chain seq x y z
N ASP A 1 -6.39 -14.77 2.81
CA ASP A 1 -6.31 -13.37 2.36
C ASP A 1 -5.18 -13.21 1.36
N ALA A 2 -5.34 -12.29 0.41
CA ALA A 2 -4.25 -11.79 -0.41
C ALA A 2 -3.67 -10.50 0.18
N SER A 3 -2.52 -10.09 -0.32
CA SER A 3 -1.68 -9.03 0.22
C SER A 3 -0.93 -8.34 -0.92
N SER A 4 -0.30 -7.20 -0.65
CA SER A 4 0.66 -6.55 -1.57
C SER A 4 0.06 -6.05 -2.89
N LEU A 5 -1.19 -5.56 -2.88
CA LEU A 5 -1.89 -5.22 -4.12
C LEU A 5 -1.16 -4.14 -4.93
N ALA A 6 -0.70 -3.06 -4.29
CA ALA A 6 -0.03 -1.96 -4.99
C ALA A 6 1.30 -2.42 -5.60
N THR A 7 2.10 -3.19 -4.87
CA THR A 7 3.38 -3.76 -5.36
C THR A 7 3.15 -4.59 -6.62
N ALA A 8 2.11 -5.42 -6.65
CA ALA A 8 1.76 -6.20 -7.83
C ALA A 8 1.26 -5.29 -8.96
N ALA A 9 0.26 -4.45 -8.69
CA ALA A 9 -0.38 -3.60 -9.70
C ALA A 9 0.60 -2.61 -10.35
N ASP A 10 1.43 -1.96 -9.55
CA ASP A 10 2.48 -1.04 -10.01
C ASP A 10 3.53 -1.79 -10.84
N SER A 11 3.91 -3.00 -10.44
CA SER A 11 4.83 -3.83 -11.22
C SER A 11 4.28 -4.18 -12.60
N PHE A 12 3.01 -4.65 -12.67
CA PHE A 12 2.36 -4.95 -13.95
C PHE A 12 2.24 -3.70 -14.82
N ALA A 13 1.83 -2.57 -14.23
CA ALA A 13 1.71 -1.31 -14.95
C ALA A 13 3.05 -0.81 -15.48
N ALA A 14 4.12 -0.89 -14.67
CA ALA A 14 5.47 -0.47 -15.05
C ALA A 14 6.02 -1.32 -16.20
N VAL A 15 5.82 -2.64 -16.13
CA VAL A 15 6.23 -3.57 -17.20
C VAL A 15 5.47 -3.30 -18.49
N GLU A 16 4.14 -3.25 -18.44
CA GLU A 16 3.32 -2.96 -19.63
C GLU A 16 3.70 -1.60 -20.23
N GLN A 17 4.01 -0.61 -19.39
CA GLN A 17 4.40 0.72 -19.87
C GLN A 17 5.78 0.75 -20.49
N ARG A 18 6.81 0.38 -19.71
CA ARG A 18 8.20 0.59 -20.08
C ARG A 18 8.72 -0.48 -21.03
N VAL A 19 8.28 -1.73 -20.87
CA VAL A 19 8.74 -2.85 -21.71
C VAL A 19 7.88 -2.98 -22.96
N GLU A 20 6.57 -3.13 -22.81
CA GLU A 20 5.71 -3.53 -23.94
C GLU A 20 5.32 -2.36 -24.84
N LYS A 21 4.85 -1.25 -24.26
CA LYS A 21 4.37 -0.09 -25.03
C LYS A 21 5.48 0.84 -25.46
N GLU A 22 6.31 1.30 -24.51
CA GLU A 22 7.36 2.29 -24.79
C GLU A 22 8.67 1.67 -25.29
N LYS A 23 8.89 0.37 -25.04
CA LYS A 23 10.11 -0.36 -25.43
C LYS A 23 11.40 0.33 -24.95
N ARG A 24 11.36 0.88 -23.74
CA ARG A 24 12.50 1.53 -23.07
C ARG A 24 13.54 0.51 -22.59
N LEU A 25 13.10 -0.71 -22.29
CA LEU A 25 13.94 -1.85 -21.97
C LEU A 25 13.32 -3.13 -22.53
N THR A 26 14.16 -4.14 -22.74
CA THR A 26 13.73 -5.50 -23.08
C THR A 26 13.40 -6.31 -21.82
N TRP A 27 12.68 -7.41 -22.00
CA TRP A 27 12.41 -8.37 -20.93
C TRP A 27 13.71 -8.95 -20.34
N GLN A 28 14.70 -9.26 -21.18
CA GLN A 28 15.99 -9.79 -20.71
C GLN A 28 16.76 -8.79 -19.86
N GLU A 29 16.77 -7.52 -20.26
CA GLU A 29 17.39 -6.45 -19.46
C GLU A 29 16.68 -6.27 -18.12
N LEU A 30 15.34 -6.25 -18.12
CA LEU A 30 14.57 -6.16 -16.88
C LEU A 30 14.93 -7.29 -15.93
N MET A 31 14.90 -8.55 -16.39
CA MET A 31 15.22 -9.71 -15.57
C MET A 31 16.63 -9.63 -14.97
N LYS A 32 17.61 -9.21 -15.76
CA LYS A 32 18.98 -9.00 -15.28
C LYS A 32 19.05 -7.97 -14.15
N TYR A 33 18.30 -6.86 -14.26
CA TYR A 33 18.28 -5.85 -13.22
C TYR A 33 17.54 -6.33 -11.97
N LEU A 34 16.46 -7.10 -12.10
CA LEU A 34 15.75 -7.66 -10.94
C LEU A 34 16.59 -8.71 -10.20
N GLU A 35 17.26 -9.61 -10.92
CA GLU A 35 18.14 -10.64 -10.35
C GLU A 35 19.35 -10.04 -9.61
N SER A 36 19.82 -8.88 -10.05
CA SER A 36 20.94 -8.16 -9.44
C SER A 36 20.51 -7.09 -8.43
N ASP A 37 19.23 -7.04 -8.07
CA ASP A 37 18.66 -6.03 -7.17
C ASP A 37 19.04 -4.59 -7.58
N TRP A 38 18.85 -4.29 -8.86
CA TRP A 38 19.13 -2.98 -9.46
C TRP A 38 20.59 -2.52 -9.34
N ALA A 39 21.54 -3.46 -9.24
CA ALA A 39 22.95 -3.12 -9.03
C ALA A 39 23.55 -2.20 -10.11
N GLY A 40 24.41 -1.29 -9.66
CA GLY A 40 25.16 -0.36 -10.51
C GLY A 40 24.36 0.87 -10.93
N ALA A 41 25.06 1.86 -11.50
CA ALA A 41 24.44 3.14 -11.88
C ALA A 41 23.31 2.98 -12.92
N ASP A 42 23.47 2.08 -13.88
CA ASP A 42 22.45 1.78 -14.88
C ASP A 42 21.25 1.03 -14.28
N GLY A 43 21.50 0.16 -13.30
CA GLY A 43 20.45 -0.54 -12.56
C GLY A 43 19.59 0.45 -11.76
N GLU A 44 20.22 1.35 -11.02
CA GLU A 44 19.52 2.39 -10.26
C GLU A 44 18.75 3.36 -11.17
N ARG A 45 19.35 3.77 -12.29
CA ARG A 45 18.67 4.60 -13.29
C ARG A 45 17.43 3.89 -13.87
N THR A 46 17.55 2.60 -14.15
CA THR A 46 16.43 1.80 -14.66
C THR A 46 15.35 1.63 -13.59
N ARG A 47 15.73 1.36 -12.34
CA ARG A 47 14.82 1.26 -11.20
C ARG A 47 13.98 2.52 -11.04
N LEU A 48 14.61 3.70 -11.07
CA LEU A 48 13.90 4.97 -10.98
C LEU A 48 12.99 5.23 -12.19
N MET A 49 13.40 4.82 -13.40
CA MET A 49 12.53 4.89 -14.60
C MET A 49 11.29 3.98 -14.47
N MET A 50 11.47 2.78 -13.93
CA MET A 50 10.41 1.81 -13.70
C MET A 50 9.45 2.28 -12.60
N LYS A 51 9.98 2.78 -11.47
CA LYS A 51 9.20 3.36 -10.36
C LYS A 51 8.40 4.59 -10.77
N ASN A 52 8.94 5.41 -11.69
CA ASN A 52 8.31 6.65 -12.12
C ASN A 52 7.20 6.41 -13.16
N ILE A 53 6.08 5.85 -12.69
CA ILE A 53 4.80 5.74 -13.41
C ILE A 53 3.69 6.36 -12.57
N LYS A 54 2.50 6.52 -13.14
CA LYS A 54 1.29 6.75 -12.32
C LYS A 54 0.97 5.46 -11.57
N ARG A 55 1.26 5.44 -10.28
CA ARG A 55 1.09 4.28 -9.40
C ARG A 55 -0.36 4.13 -8.98
N PHE A 56 -0.69 2.97 -8.42
CA PHE A 56 -2.01 2.65 -7.92
C PHE A 56 -2.43 3.69 -6.88
N GLY A 57 -3.65 4.20 -6.99
CA GLY A 57 -4.14 5.32 -6.22
C GLY A 57 -4.09 6.65 -6.95
N SER A 58 -3.28 6.82 -8.02
CA SER A 58 -3.15 8.10 -8.73
C SER A 58 -4.41 8.53 -9.51
N GLY A 59 -5.40 7.62 -9.65
CA GLY A 59 -6.66 7.89 -10.32
C GLY A 59 -6.57 7.75 -11.84
N ASP A 60 -7.44 6.90 -12.40
CA ASP A 60 -7.51 6.57 -13.83
C ASP A 60 -6.12 6.21 -14.42
N SER A 61 -5.27 5.60 -13.59
CA SER A 61 -3.96 5.12 -13.99
C SER A 61 -4.03 3.67 -14.44
N ARG A 62 -3.03 3.24 -15.20
CA ARG A 62 -2.86 1.84 -15.58
C ARG A 62 -2.67 0.93 -14.36
N ALA A 63 -2.05 1.44 -13.31
CA ALA A 63 -1.91 0.71 -12.06
C ALA A 63 -3.27 0.52 -11.37
N ASP A 64 -4.19 1.50 -11.46
CA ASP A 64 -5.57 1.33 -10.99
C ASP A 64 -6.32 0.24 -11.79
N GLU A 65 -6.15 0.21 -13.11
CA GLU A 65 -6.72 -0.84 -13.97
C GLU A 65 -6.18 -2.23 -13.58
N TRP A 66 -4.86 -2.36 -13.38
CA TRP A 66 -4.25 -3.61 -12.93
C TRP A 66 -4.68 -4.01 -11.52
N ALA A 67 -4.76 -3.08 -10.58
CA ALA A 67 -5.23 -3.35 -9.23
C ALA A 67 -6.65 -3.93 -9.23
N LYS A 68 -7.58 -3.35 -10.02
CA LYS A 68 -8.94 -3.88 -10.19
C LYS A 68 -8.91 -5.28 -10.78
N LYS A 69 -8.16 -5.48 -11.86
CA LYS A 69 -8.05 -6.78 -12.55
C LYS A 69 -7.47 -7.87 -11.64
N ILE A 70 -6.41 -7.55 -10.88
CA ILE A 70 -5.77 -8.48 -9.94
C ILE A 70 -6.75 -8.82 -8.81
N SER A 71 -7.40 -7.83 -8.21
CA SER A 71 -8.38 -8.06 -7.14
C SER A 71 -9.55 -8.92 -7.61
N GLN A 72 -10.10 -8.63 -8.80
CA GLN A 72 -11.18 -9.42 -9.39
C GLN A 72 -10.73 -10.85 -9.69
N THR A 73 -9.57 -11.04 -10.32
CA THR A 73 -9.05 -12.37 -10.65
C THR A 73 -8.80 -13.20 -9.39
N PHE A 74 -8.19 -12.60 -8.36
CA PHE A 74 -8.01 -13.25 -7.06
C PHE A 74 -9.34 -13.65 -6.44
N THR A 75 -10.32 -12.75 -6.48
CA THR A 75 -11.67 -13.00 -5.98
C THR A 75 -12.30 -14.18 -6.71
N GLU A 76 -12.26 -14.21 -8.05
CA GLU A 76 -12.77 -15.32 -8.86
C GLU A 76 -12.11 -16.65 -8.50
N PHE A 77 -10.79 -16.69 -8.34
CA PHE A 77 -10.07 -17.92 -7.94
C PHE A 77 -10.45 -18.41 -6.55
N VAL A 78 -10.59 -17.52 -5.57
CA VAL A 78 -11.04 -17.90 -4.22
C VAL A 78 -12.48 -18.40 -4.23
N LYS A 79 -13.32 -17.88 -5.13
CA LYS A 79 -14.74 -18.25 -5.23
C LYS A 79 -15.00 -19.45 -6.14
N GLU A 80 -14.03 -19.90 -6.93
CA GLU A 80 -14.24 -20.92 -7.97
C GLU A 80 -14.80 -22.23 -7.39
N LYS A 81 -14.28 -22.67 -6.24
CA LYS A 81 -14.68 -23.95 -5.62
C LYS A 81 -14.76 -23.85 -4.09
N PRO A 82 -15.72 -24.55 -3.45
CA PRO A 82 -15.71 -24.71 -2.01
C PRO A 82 -14.53 -25.56 -1.54
N THR A 83 -14.26 -25.54 -0.25
CA THR A 83 -13.28 -26.44 0.38
C THR A 83 -13.72 -27.91 0.21
N PRO A 84 -12.83 -28.90 0.43
CA PRO A 84 -13.19 -30.33 0.35
C PRO A 84 -14.39 -30.74 1.20
N ASN A 85 -14.68 -29.99 2.28
CA ASN A 85 -15.83 -30.23 3.17
C ASN A 85 -17.07 -29.39 2.80
N GLY A 86 -17.08 -28.73 1.64
CA GLY A 86 -18.21 -27.97 1.15
C GLY A 86 -18.33 -26.54 1.71
N HIS A 87 -17.31 -26.01 2.38
CA HIS A 87 -17.36 -24.65 2.92
C HIS A 87 -17.02 -23.59 1.87
N ASN A 88 -17.73 -22.46 1.93
CA ASN A 88 -17.48 -21.34 1.07
C ASN A 88 -16.22 -20.58 1.50
N MET A 89 -15.29 -20.34 0.57
CA MET A 89 -14.13 -19.49 0.83
C MET A 89 -14.47 -18.02 0.58
N ILE A 90 -14.01 -17.12 1.46
CA ILE A 90 -14.29 -15.69 1.40
C ILE A 90 -12.99 -14.91 1.15
N PRO A 91 -12.84 -14.24 -0.01
CA PRO A 91 -11.64 -13.46 -0.32
C PRO A 91 -11.61 -12.15 0.45
N GLY A 92 -10.43 -11.78 0.93
CA GLY A 92 -10.12 -10.47 1.49
C GLY A 92 -8.68 -10.07 1.16
N LEU A 93 -8.42 -8.76 1.18
CA LEU A 93 -7.11 -8.17 0.91
C LEU A 93 -6.58 -7.56 2.20
N PHE A 94 -5.75 -8.30 2.92
CA PHE A 94 -5.29 -7.90 4.24
C PHE A 94 -3.94 -8.55 4.59
N SER A 95 -2.98 -7.73 5.01
CA SER A 95 -1.58 -8.18 5.20
C SER A 95 -1.16 -8.38 6.65
N TRP A 96 -1.90 -7.87 7.64
CA TRP A 96 -1.40 -7.72 9.01
C TRP A 96 0.04 -7.14 9.04
N ALA A 97 0.88 -7.58 9.96
CA ALA A 97 2.32 -7.28 10.00
C ALA A 97 3.17 -8.15 9.04
N ALA A 98 2.56 -9.02 8.23
CA ALA A 98 3.29 -9.94 7.36
C ALA A 98 4.01 -9.24 6.19
N VAL A 99 3.71 -7.96 5.94
CA VAL A 99 4.35 -7.14 4.88
C VAL A 99 5.88 -7.17 4.93
N ILE A 100 6.46 -7.20 6.14
CA ILE A 100 7.92 -7.27 6.31
C ILE A 100 8.42 -8.67 5.98
N GLY A 101 7.74 -9.71 6.46
CA GLY A 101 8.11 -11.10 6.21
C GLY A 101 8.01 -11.48 4.73
N PHE A 102 6.93 -11.06 4.06
CA PHE A 102 6.76 -11.24 2.62
C PHE A 102 7.82 -10.46 1.83
N GLY A 103 8.13 -9.23 2.24
CA GLY A 103 9.20 -8.43 1.65
C GLY A 103 10.56 -9.13 1.71
N LYS A 104 10.95 -9.61 2.90
CA LYS A 104 12.22 -10.34 3.15
C LYS A 104 12.38 -11.58 2.27
N ALA A 105 11.28 -12.25 1.93
CA ALA A 105 11.29 -13.45 1.09
C ALA A 105 11.23 -13.16 -0.42
N LEU A 106 11.06 -11.90 -0.82
CA LEU A 106 10.84 -11.49 -2.21
C LEU A 106 12.06 -10.73 -2.76
N GLY A 107 12.46 -11.09 -3.99
CA GLY A 107 13.48 -10.36 -4.76
C GLY A 107 13.04 -8.93 -5.12
N ALA A 108 13.84 -8.23 -5.90
CA ALA A 108 13.45 -6.93 -6.46
C ALA A 108 12.21 -7.10 -7.35
N THR A 109 11.35 -6.08 -7.38
CA THR A 109 10.10 -6.10 -8.18
C THR A 109 10.04 -4.94 -9.18
N PRO A 110 9.36 -5.11 -10.33
CA PRO A 110 9.33 -4.10 -11.39
C PRO A 110 8.76 -2.72 -11.00
N ASP A 111 8.07 -2.59 -9.87
CA ASP A 111 7.68 -1.29 -9.29
C ASP A 111 8.88 -0.49 -8.73
N GLY A 112 10.10 -1.04 -8.82
CA GLY A 112 11.34 -0.41 -8.40
C GLY A 112 11.66 -0.61 -6.92
N ARG A 113 10.94 -1.50 -6.24
CA ARG A 113 11.26 -1.96 -4.87
C ARG A 113 12.50 -2.87 -4.89
N HIS A 114 13.38 -2.71 -3.90
CA HIS A 114 14.57 -3.56 -3.75
C HIS A 114 14.24 -4.92 -3.14
N ALA A 115 15.11 -5.90 -3.36
CA ALA A 115 15.01 -7.20 -2.74
C ALA A 115 15.01 -7.08 -1.20
N GLY A 116 14.10 -7.79 -0.54
CA GLY A 116 13.99 -7.76 0.92
C GLY A 116 13.19 -6.59 1.51
N ASP A 117 12.95 -5.52 0.75
CA ASP A 117 12.15 -4.38 1.21
C ASP A 117 10.69 -4.79 1.47
N PRO A 118 9.99 -4.14 2.42
CA PRO A 118 8.58 -4.41 2.69
C PRO A 118 7.71 -4.28 1.44
N VAL A 119 6.74 -5.17 1.31
CA VAL A 119 5.70 -5.07 0.28
C VAL A 119 4.57 -4.13 0.72
N SER A 120 3.75 -3.71 -0.25
CA SER A 120 2.60 -2.83 0.01
C SER A 120 1.58 -3.39 0.98
N HIS A 121 0.86 -2.47 1.62
CA HIS A 121 0.00 -2.74 2.75
C HIS A 121 -1.44 -3.09 2.34
N GLY A 122 -1.74 -4.38 2.27
CA GLY A 122 -3.07 -4.89 1.94
C GLY A 122 -3.51 -4.36 0.57
N PRO A 123 -4.63 -3.62 0.51
CA PRO A 123 -5.13 -3.00 -0.71
C PRO A 123 -4.69 -1.54 -0.86
N ASN A 124 -3.78 -1.02 -0.03
CA ASN A 124 -3.44 0.40 0.00
C ASN A 124 -2.32 0.74 -0.99
N PRO A 125 -2.38 1.91 -1.65
CA PRO A 125 -1.25 2.50 -2.35
C PRO A 125 0.04 2.52 -1.50
N THR A 126 1.19 2.39 -2.15
CA THR A 126 2.49 2.54 -1.49
C THR A 126 2.72 4.00 -1.05
N PRO A 127 3.49 4.27 0.02
CA PRO A 127 3.90 5.63 0.36
C PRO A 127 4.50 6.39 -0.83
N GLY A 128 4.21 7.69 -0.86
CA GLY A 128 4.56 8.60 -1.95
C GLY A 128 3.95 8.27 -3.32
N PHE A 129 2.94 7.38 -3.44
CA PHE A 129 2.36 6.95 -4.74
C PHE A 129 2.03 8.10 -5.68
N ASN A 130 1.79 9.27 -5.12
CA ASN A 130 1.37 10.45 -5.82
C ASN A 130 2.32 11.65 -5.71
N GLU A 131 3.58 11.42 -5.31
CA GLU A 131 4.63 12.45 -5.28
C GLU A 131 4.71 13.20 -6.63
N GLY A 132 4.58 14.53 -6.56
CA GLY A 132 4.63 15.40 -7.74
C GLY A 132 3.31 15.54 -8.51
N TYR A 133 2.24 14.90 -8.06
CA TYR A 133 0.88 15.07 -8.58
C TYR A 133 -0.04 15.70 -7.53
N SER A 134 -1.06 16.45 -7.97
CA SER A 134 -2.03 17.15 -7.10
C SER A 134 -3.04 16.22 -6.42
N GLY A 135 -2.76 14.93 -6.39
CA GLY A 135 -3.71 13.93 -5.91
C GLY A 135 -3.77 13.93 -4.39
N THR A 136 -4.95 13.56 -3.92
CA THR A 136 -5.44 13.90 -2.58
C THR A 136 -5.84 12.62 -1.85
N PRO A 137 -6.03 12.65 -0.52
CA PRO A 137 -6.63 11.56 0.24
C PRO A 137 -7.91 10.97 -0.39
N THR A 138 -8.65 11.77 -1.16
CA THR A 138 -9.83 11.36 -1.93
C THR A 138 -9.53 10.29 -2.98
N GLN A 139 -8.38 10.35 -3.66
CA GLN A 139 -8.04 9.35 -4.68
C GLN A 139 -7.69 8.01 -4.06
N MET A 140 -6.95 8.02 -2.95
CA MET A 140 -6.66 6.81 -2.17
C MET A 140 -7.97 6.17 -1.66
N VAL A 141 -8.88 6.99 -1.13
CA VAL A 141 -10.22 6.57 -0.69
C VAL A 141 -10.97 5.84 -1.81
N LYS A 142 -11.00 6.43 -3.01
CA LYS A 142 -11.65 5.83 -4.18
C LYS A 142 -10.95 4.54 -4.61
N ALA A 143 -9.63 4.56 -4.75
CA ALA A 143 -8.86 3.42 -5.24
C ALA A 143 -9.04 2.17 -4.37
N VAL A 144 -9.02 2.32 -3.03
CA VAL A 144 -9.25 1.19 -2.12
C VAL A 144 -10.71 0.71 -2.15
N ALA A 145 -11.68 1.61 -2.35
CA ALA A 145 -13.09 1.23 -2.50
C ALA A 145 -13.36 0.45 -3.80
N GLU A 146 -12.63 0.73 -4.87
CA GLU A 146 -12.84 0.06 -6.17
C GLU A 146 -12.23 -1.35 -6.24
N VAL A 147 -11.38 -1.74 -5.29
CA VAL A 147 -10.70 -3.05 -5.28
C VAL A 147 -11.28 -4.01 -4.23
N GLN A 148 -12.44 -3.67 -3.65
CA GLN A 148 -13.14 -4.51 -2.68
C GLN A 148 -13.57 -5.85 -3.31
N CYS A 149 -13.41 -6.95 -2.57
CA CYS A 149 -13.78 -8.27 -3.07
C CYS A 149 -15.30 -8.53 -3.11
N GLY A 150 -16.09 -7.79 -2.33
CA GLY A 150 -17.57 -7.88 -2.36
C GLY A 150 -18.20 -9.05 -1.60
N TYR A 151 -17.43 -9.83 -0.83
CA TYR A 151 -17.92 -11.03 -0.09
C TYR A 151 -17.88 -10.90 1.44
N GLY A 152 -17.66 -9.69 1.97
CA GLY A 152 -17.72 -9.39 3.41
C GLY A 152 -16.40 -9.50 4.17
N ASN A 153 -15.38 -10.18 3.64
CA ASN A 153 -14.01 -10.01 4.14
C ASN A 153 -13.42 -8.74 3.51
N THR A 154 -12.71 -7.97 4.34
CA THR A 154 -12.42 -6.56 4.08
C THR A 154 -11.20 -6.36 3.19
N ALA A 155 -11.17 -5.23 2.50
CA ALA A 155 -9.97 -4.59 1.97
C ALA A 155 -9.85 -3.23 2.68
N PRO A 156 -9.15 -3.14 3.83
CA PRO A 156 -9.21 -1.95 4.66
C PRO A 156 -8.33 -0.82 4.12
N LEU A 157 -8.93 0.36 4.05
CA LEU A 157 -8.23 1.62 3.85
C LEU A 157 -7.43 1.97 5.11
N GLN A 158 -6.16 2.28 4.96
CA GLN A 158 -5.30 2.81 6.02
C GLN A 158 -5.08 4.30 5.75
N LEU A 159 -5.47 5.15 6.70
CA LEU A 159 -5.21 6.58 6.69
C LEU A 159 -4.34 6.94 7.90
N ASP A 160 -3.31 7.73 7.66
CA ASP A 160 -2.48 8.31 8.71
C ASP A 160 -2.65 9.84 8.59
N LEU A 161 -3.27 10.47 9.58
CA LEU A 161 -3.67 11.89 9.56
C LEU A 161 -2.85 12.71 10.55
N ASP A 162 -2.54 13.96 10.19
CA ASP A 162 -1.95 14.92 11.12
C ASP A 162 -3.01 15.45 12.10
N PRO A 163 -2.69 15.62 13.41
CA PRO A 163 -3.64 16.16 14.40
C PRO A 163 -4.21 17.54 14.04
N GLY A 164 -3.52 18.31 13.19
CA GLY A 164 -4.02 19.56 12.61
C GLY A 164 -5.34 19.39 11.86
N MET A 165 -5.57 18.24 11.21
CA MET A 165 -6.80 17.93 10.46
C MET A 165 -8.02 17.61 11.34
N GLY A 166 -7.92 17.80 12.67
CA GLY A 166 -9.04 17.64 13.60
C GLY A 166 -9.31 18.87 14.48
N LYS A 167 -8.70 20.02 14.17
CA LYS A 167 -8.73 21.20 15.07
C LYS A 167 -9.95 22.09 14.89
N THR A 168 -10.49 22.19 13.68
CA THR A 168 -11.67 23.01 13.38
C THR A 168 -12.85 22.16 12.95
N LYS A 169 -14.06 22.74 13.00
CA LYS A 169 -15.26 22.07 12.47
C LYS A 169 -15.12 21.75 10.98
N GLU A 170 -14.50 22.65 10.22
CA GLU A 170 -14.24 22.44 8.79
C GLU A 170 -13.31 21.24 8.55
N ASP A 171 -12.27 21.08 9.36
CA ASP A 171 -11.34 19.94 9.24
C ASP A 171 -12.04 18.61 9.57
N LEU A 172 -12.86 18.61 10.62
CA LEU A 172 -13.69 17.45 10.98
C LEU A 172 -14.69 17.10 9.87
N ASP A 173 -15.32 18.11 9.25
CA ASP A 173 -16.26 17.90 8.14
C ASP A 173 -15.54 17.30 6.91
N LYS A 174 -14.28 17.69 6.64
CA LYS A 174 -13.46 17.08 5.57
C LYS A 174 -13.14 15.61 5.87
N VAL A 175 -12.75 15.28 7.10
CA VAL A 175 -12.48 13.88 7.49
C VAL A 175 -13.76 13.05 7.41
N GLU A 176 -14.89 13.58 7.90
CA GLU A 176 -16.19 12.92 7.79
C GLU A 176 -16.59 12.68 6.33
N ALA A 177 -16.38 13.67 5.45
CA ALA A 177 -16.67 13.55 4.03
C ALA A 177 -15.81 12.48 3.35
N LEU A 178 -14.51 12.39 3.67
CA LEU A 178 -13.62 11.34 3.16
C LEU A 178 -14.07 9.95 3.60
N MET A 179 -14.44 9.80 4.88
CA MET A 179 -14.93 8.53 5.40
C MET A 179 -16.24 8.12 4.73
N LYS A 180 -17.21 9.03 4.62
CA LYS A 180 -18.49 8.76 3.95
C LYS A 180 -18.27 8.39 2.48
N ALA A 181 -17.45 9.14 1.76
CA ALA A 181 -17.14 8.85 0.37
C ALA A 181 -16.57 7.44 0.19
N HIS A 182 -15.69 6.98 1.10
CA HIS A 182 -15.16 5.61 1.04
C HIS A 182 -16.27 4.56 1.14
N PHE A 183 -17.16 4.70 2.12
CA PHE A 183 -18.26 3.75 2.32
C PHE A 183 -19.32 3.83 1.22
N ASP A 184 -19.65 5.03 0.74
CA ASP A 184 -20.60 5.24 -0.37
C ASP A 184 -20.09 4.63 -1.68
N LEU A 185 -18.77 4.56 -1.88
CA LEU A 185 -18.12 3.90 -3.00
C LEU A 185 -17.97 2.37 -2.82
N GLY A 186 -18.46 1.81 -1.70
CA GLY A 186 -18.44 0.37 -1.42
C GLY A 186 -17.25 -0.10 -0.58
N GLY A 187 -16.40 0.81 -0.10
CA GLY A 187 -15.35 0.51 0.87
C GLY A 187 -15.92 -0.10 2.16
N THR A 188 -15.21 -1.02 2.78
CA THR A 188 -15.74 -1.84 3.89
C THR A 188 -15.15 -1.55 5.26
N MET A 189 -13.96 -0.94 5.31
CA MET A 189 -13.28 -0.65 6.58
C MET A 189 -12.24 0.46 6.41
N ILE A 190 -12.15 1.34 7.41
CA ILE A 190 -11.10 2.35 7.53
C ILE A 190 -10.35 2.15 8.84
N ASN A 191 -9.02 2.15 8.77
CA ASN A 191 -8.11 2.24 9.90
C ASN A 191 -7.48 3.63 9.87
N ILE A 192 -7.56 4.37 10.98
CA ILE A 192 -7.06 5.74 11.08
C ILE A 192 -6.03 5.82 12.18
N ASN A 193 -4.86 6.40 11.88
CA ASN A 193 -4.01 7.05 12.87
C ASN A 193 -4.24 8.55 12.86
N VAL A 194 -4.17 9.17 14.03
CA VAL A 194 -4.06 10.62 14.16
C VAL A 194 -2.80 10.88 15.00
N LEU A 195 -1.68 11.15 14.34
CA LEU A 195 -0.36 11.14 14.97
C LEU A 195 0.48 12.32 14.50
N ASP A 196 1.10 13.01 15.45
CA ASP A 196 2.03 14.08 15.16
C ASP A 196 3.36 13.51 14.61
N LYS A 197 3.78 13.98 13.44
CA LYS A 197 4.98 13.52 12.74
C LYS A 197 6.24 13.69 13.59
N ALA A 198 6.37 14.81 14.31
CA ALA A 198 7.53 15.06 15.16
C ALA A 198 7.59 14.06 16.33
N THR A 199 6.46 13.79 16.97
CA THR A 199 6.32 12.81 18.05
C THR A 199 6.72 11.41 17.59
N ILE A 200 6.27 10.97 16.41
CA ILE A 200 6.62 9.64 15.86
C ILE A 200 8.12 9.54 15.54
N LEU A 201 8.72 10.58 14.99
CA LEU A 201 10.16 10.62 14.71
C LEU A 201 11.01 10.63 15.99
N GLU A 202 10.55 11.30 17.05
CA GLU A 202 11.21 11.24 18.36
C GLU A 202 11.06 9.87 19.02
N ALA A 203 9.86 9.30 18.99
CA ALA A 203 9.59 7.96 19.49
C ALA A 203 10.39 6.88 18.74
N GLN A 204 10.69 7.09 17.45
CA GLN A 204 11.52 6.15 16.70
C GLN A 204 12.96 6.10 17.23
N LYS A 205 13.51 7.26 17.60
CA LYS A 205 14.86 7.39 18.19
C LYS A 205 14.91 6.82 19.60
N ASP A 206 13.92 7.16 20.42
CA ASP A 206 13.80 6.69 21.80
C ASP A 206 12.34 6.34 22.14
N PRO A 207 11.92 5.09 21.91
CA PRO A 207 10.54 4.67 22.15
C PRO A 207 10.14 4.71 23.64
N GLN A 208 11.10 4.63 24.56
CA GLN A 208 10.78 4.67 26.00
C GLN A 208 10.37 6.07 26.49
N LYS A 209 10.69 7.12 25.72
CA LYS A 209 10.21 8.48 25.98
C LYS A 209 8.68 8.61 25.83
N TYR A 210 8.07 7.72 25.06
CA TYR A 210 6.63 7.71 24.77
C TYR A 210 6.01 6.32 25.04
N PRO A 211 6.01 5.86 26.31
CA PRO A 211 5.59 4.50 26.64
C PRO A 211 4.10 4.25 26.32
N ASP A 212 3.29 5.30 26.37
CA ASP A 212 1.84 5.24 26.12
C ASP A 212 1.44 5.57 24.68
N LEU A 213 2.41 5.80 23.79
CA LEU A 213 2.11 6.08 22.38
C LEU A 213 1.55 4.84 21.71
N ILE A 214 0.28 4.88 21.33
CA ILE A 214 -0.41 3.82 20.61
C ILE A 214 -0.48 4.18 19.14
N VAL A 215 -0.16 3.21 18.29
CA VAL A 215 -0.28 3.34 16.83
C VAL A 215 -1.18 2.24 16.27
N ARG A 216 -1.90 2.57 15.20
CA ARG A 216 -2.66 1.66 14.36
C ARG A 216 -1.75 1.09 13.29
N VAL A 217 -1.48 -0.21 13.36
CA VAL A 217 -0.63 -0.88 12.37
C VAL A 217 -1.50 -1.32 11.19
N THR A 218 -2.29 -2.38 11.39
CA THR A 218 -3.13 -3.01 10.37
C THR A 218 -4.23 -3.80 11.05
N GLY A 219 -5.40 -3.19 11.28
CA GLY A 219 -6.53 -3.81 11.98
C GLY A 219 -6.33 -4.07 13.48
N PHE A 220 -5.17 -3.75 14.04
CA PHE A 220 -4.92 -3.72 15.48
C PHE A 220 -4.16 -2.46 15.90
N SER A 221 -4.28 -2.12 17.17
CA SER A 221 -3.54 -1.04 17.82
C SER A 221 -2.51 -1.63 18.77
N ALA A 222 -1.33 -1.03 18.85
CA ALA A 222 -0.26 -1.49 19.73
C ALA A 222 0.55 -0.31 20.27
N TYR A 223 1.18 -0.51 21.42
CA TYR A 223 2.15 0.45 21.93
C TYR A 223 3.34 0.49 20.99
N PHE A 224 3.68 1.68 20.50
CA PHE A 224 4.79 1.89 19.57
C PHE A 224 6.09 1.30 20.11
N ALA A 225 6.34 1.49 21.41
CA ALA A 225 7.53 0.97 22.08
C ALA A 225 7.62 -0.57 22.12
N SER A 226 6.50 -1.28 21.98
CA SER A 226 6.47 -2.74 21.95
C SER A 226 6.72 -3.35 20.56
N LEU A 227 6.70 -2.53 19.51
CA LEU A 227 6.91 -2.97 18.14
C LEU A 227 8.39 -3.26 17.86
N SER A 228 8.66 -4.25 17.00
CA SER A 228 10.01 -4.49 16.52
C SER A 228 10.55 -3.25 15.79
N PRO A 229 11.88 -3.05 15.74
CA PRO A 229 12.47 -1.92 15.01
C PRO A 229 11.97 -1.80 13.57
N GLU A 230 11.82 -2.92 12.84
CA GLU A 230 11.35 -2.88 11.45
C GLU A 230 9.88 -2.50 11.35
N LEU A 231 9.03 -2.95 12.28
CA LEU A 231 7.61 -2.59 12.26
C LEU A 231 7.39 -1.13 12.68
N ARG A 232 8.22 -0.61 13.58
CA ARG A 232 8.24 0.83 13.86
C ARG A 232 8.66 1.64 12.64
N GLN A 233 9.72 1.22 11.95
CA GLN A 233 10.18 1.90 10.73
C GLN A 233 9.08 1.91 9.68
N PHE A 234 8.41 0.78 9.46
CA PHE A 234 7.27 0.69 8.55
C PHE A 234 6.14 1.67 8.90
N VAL A 235 5.79 1.84 10.20
CA VAL A 235 4.80 2.83 10.63
C VAL A 235 5.30 4.26 10.39
N VAL A 236 6.58 4.53 10.68
CA VAL A 236 7.22 5.83 10.46
C VAL A 236 7.18 6.21 8.98
N ASP A 237 7.57 5.30 8.08
CA ASP A 237 7.61 5.54 6.64
C ASP A 237 6.23 5.95 6.10
N ARG A 238 5.15 5.32 6.57
CA ARG A 238 3.79 5.72 6.17
C ARG A 238 3.39 7.10 6.65
N ILE A 239 3.85 7.53 7.82
CA ILE A 239 3.49 8.83 8.42
C ILE A 239 4.39 9.94 7.88
N VAL A 240 5.63 9.62 7.54
CA VAL A 240 6.64 10.60 7.09
C VAL A 240 6.57 10.79 5.59
N ASP A 241 6.38 9.72 4.83
CA ASP A 241 6.32 9.67 3.36
C ASP A 241 4.87 9.50 2.84
N GLY A 242 3.89 9.46 3.76
CA GLY A 242 2.47 9.61 3.43
C GLY A 242 2.13 11.08 3.17
N ASP A 243 1.20 11.29 2.23
CA ASP A 243 0.71 12.63 1.84
C ASP A 243 -0.20 13.26 2.90
#